data_AF-A0AAD6T595-F1
#
_entry.id   AF-A0AAD6T595-F1
#
_cell.length_a   1.000
_cell.length_b   1.000
_cell.length_c   1.000
_cell.angle_alpha   90.00
_cell.angle_beta   90.00
_cell.angle_gamma   90.00
#
_symmetry.space_group_name_H-M   'P 1'
#
loop_
_entity.id
_entity.type
_entity.pdbx_description
1 polymer ?
#
loop_
_entity_poly.entity_id
_entity_poly.type
_entity_poly.pdbx_seq_one_letter_code
_entity_poly.pdbx_strand_id
1 'polypeptide(L)'
;MPSQSTLNTEEKNKVKAAIPASSNKILFASLARIYYAHPQPNEWSYSGLQGALAIVKDNSKNTHAFRLVDLDGTRGVIWEHELYNGFEYNPDRAFFHSFPSDECMIGFVFADEREAKTFWKKVTSKKDSKGSKPASEKKKKANKGGKIDKSMISGPASGSFVHVAHMGYDEDQGFTSKGVDPSWTAFLGQLENSGIDKKIIAQEMDFIKDYVRKHPQPAPKEAKKPKPPPPPSR
;
A
#
# COMPACT_ATOMS: atom_id res chain seq x y z
N MET A 1 -3.74 -23.62 15.81
CA MET A 1 -2.86 -24.64 15.18
C MET A 1 -1.79 -23.90 14.38
N PRO A 2 -0.51 -24.32 14.42
CA PRO A 2 0.54 -23.66 13.63
C PRO A 2 0.18 -23.73 12.14
N SER A 3 0.33 -22.61 11.43
CA SER A 3 0.04 -22.50 10.00
C SER A 3 1.11 -23.27 9.22
N GLN A 4 0.85 -24.53 8.93
CA GLN A 4 1.72 -25.35 8.08
C GLN A 4 1.58 -24.87 6.63
N SER A 5 2.70 -24.61 5.98
CA SER A 5 2.73 -24.24 4.56
C SER A 5 2.36 -25.45 3.71
N THR A 6 1.71 -25.22 2.56
CA THR A 6 1.36 -26.29 1.61
C THR A 6 2.59 -26.95 1.00
N LEU A 7 3.70 -26.22 0.89
CA LEU A 7 4.95 -26.74 0.35
C LEU A 7 5.79 -27.44 1.42
N ASN A 8 6.15 -28.69 1.17
CA ASN A 8 7.08 -29.47 1.98
C ASN A 8 8.54 -29.03 1.74
N THR A 9 9.49 -29.62 2.48
CA THR A 9 10.90 -29.25 2.42
C THR A 9 11.53 -29.53 1.05
N GLU A 10 11.17 -30.65 0.42
CA GLU A 10 11.70 -31.04 -0.89
C GLU A 10 11.19 -30.10 -1.99
N GLU A 11 9.88 -29.80 -1.99
CA GLU A 11 9.26 -28.86 -2.92
C GLU A 11 9.86 -27.46 -2.78
N LYS A 12 10.10 -27.00 -1.55
CA LYS A 12 10.81 -25.74 -1.30
C LYS A 12 12.22 -25.74 -1.87
N ASN A 13 12.92 -26.87 -1.84
CA ASN A 13 14.24 -27.00 -2.45
C ASN A 13 14.16 -26.96 -3.97
N LYS A 14 13.16 -27.62 -4.59
CA LYS A 14 12.89 -27.52 -6.04
C LYS A 14 12.63 -26.06 -6.47
N VAL A 15 11.81 -25.32 -5.73
CA VAL A 15 11.55 -23.90 -5.99
C VAL A 15 12.83 -23.06 -5.92
N LYS A 16 13.66 -23.26 -4.89
CA LYS A 16 14.93 -22.54 -4.74
C LYS A 16 15.95 -22.90 -5.82
N ALA A 17 15.97 -24.15 -6.29
CA ALA A 17 16.82 -24.57 -7.38
C ALA A 17 16.38 -23.95 -8.72
N ALA A 18 15.08 -23.90 -8.97
CA ALA A 18 14.49 -23.32 -10.19
C ALA A 18 14.57 -21.79 -10.24
N ILE A 19 14.62 -21.12 -9.09
CA ILE A 19 14.66 -19.65 -8.99
C ILE A 19 15.95 -19.24 -8.24
N PRO A 20 17.05 -18.98 -8.96
CA PRO A 20 18.35 -18.69 -8.35
C PRO A 20 18.32 -17.45 -7.47
N ALA A 21 18.79 -17.59 -6.22
CA ALA A 21 18.83 -16.51 -5.24
C ALA A 21 19.83 -15.38 -5.60
N SER A 22 20.76 -15.65 -6.51
CA SER A 22 21.73 -14.66 -7.00
C SER A 22 21.06 -13.52 -7.76
N SER A 23 20.07 -13.83 -8.60
CA SER A 23 19.35 -12.85 -9.43
C SER A 23 17.96 -12.52 -8.89
N ASN A 24 17.37 -13.41 -8.09
CA ASN A 24 15.97 -13.29 -7.66
C ASN A 24 15.81 -13.39 -6.14
N LYS A 25 14.83 -12.67 -5.60
CA LYS A 25 14.33 -12.84 -4.24
C LYS A 25 12.91 -13.39 -4.26
N ILE A 26 12.72 -14.61 -3.78
CA ILE A 26 11.39 -15.20 -3.57
C ILE A 26 10.73 -14.48 -2.40
N LEU A 27 9.58 -13.83 -2.64
CA LEU A 27 8.83 -13.12 -1.59
C LEU A 27 7.87 -14.06 -0.86
N PHE A 28 7.24 -14.96 -1.60
CA PHE A 28 6.34 -16.00 -1.11
C PHE A 28 6.12 -17.05 -2.20
N ALA A 29 5.85 -18.30 -1.80
CA ALA A 29 5.52 -19.40 -2.70
C ALA A 29 4.48 -20.32 -2.06
N SER A 30 3.54 -20.83 -2.86
CA SER A 30 2.44 -21.69 -2.44
C SER A 30 2.01 -22.60 -3.59
N LEU A 31 1.34 -23.72 -3.30
CA LEU A 31 0.81 -24.61 -4.32
C LEU A 31 -0.44 -24.01 -4.99
N ALA A 32 -0.42 -23.91 -6.32
CA ALA A 32 -1.51 -23.32 -7.09
C ALA A 32 -1.65 -23.92 -8.49
N ARG A 33 -2.80 -23.65 -9.11
CA ARG A 33 -3.15 -23.99 -10.50
C ARG A 33 -3.48 -22.72 -11.28
N ILE A 34 -3.17 -22.73 -12.57
CA ILE A 34 -3.45 -21.59 -13.47
C ILE A 34 -4.66 -21.90 -14.35
N TYR A 35 -5.55 -20.94 -14.46
CA TYR A 35 -6.73 -20.96 -15.33
C TYR A 35 -6.68 -19.75 -16.27
N TYR A 36 -7.27 -19.91 -17.45
CA TYR A 36 -7.43 -18.84 -18.43
C TYR A 36 -8.90 -18.67 -18.78
N ALA A 37 -9.34 -17.43 -18.99
CA ALA A 37 -10.64 -17.13 -19.59
C ALA A 37 -10.54 -17.12 -21.13
N HIS A 38 -10.07 -18.24 -21.69
CA HIS A 38 -9.86 -18.44 -23.12
C HIS A 38 -10.11 -19.93 -23.46
N PRO A 39 -10.76 -20.26 -24.59
CA PRO A 39 -11.20 -19.39 -25.68
C PRO A 39 -12.49 -18.59 -25.40
N GLN A 40 -13.24 -18.93 -24.34
CA GLN A 40 -14.46 -18.22 -23.97
C GLN A 40 -14.18 -17.22 -22.84
N PRO A 41 -14.36 -15.90 -23.05
CA PRO A 41 -14.05 -14.89 -22.03
C PRO A 41 -14.90 -14.98 -20.76
N ASN A 42 -16.06 -15.64 -20.84
CA ASN A 42 -16.99 -15.79 -19.72
C ASN A 42 -16.83 -17.11 -18.96
N GLU A 43 -15.85 -17.95 -19.34
CA GLU A 43 -15.63 -19.25 -18.72
C GLU A 43 -14.16 -19.47 -18.39
N TRP A 44 -13.89 -19.99 -17.19
CA TRP A 44 -12.55 -20.33 -16.76
C TRP A 44 -12.17 -21.74 -17.19
N SER A 45 -11.14 -21.86 -18.02
CA SER A 45 -10.57 -23.14 -18.46
C SER A 45 -9.26 -23.44 -17.74
N TYR A 46 -9.09 -24.67 -17.27
CA TYR A 46 -7.83 -25.08 -16.66
C TYR A 46 -6.72 -25.15 -17.71
N SER A 47 -5.60 -24.48 -17.45
CA SER A 47 -4.47 -24.41 -18.39
C SER A 47 -3.65 -25.71 -18.48
N GLY A 48 -3.87 -26.68 -17.59
CA GLY A 48 -2.98 -27.83 -17.40
C GLY A 48 -1.72 -27.50 -16.59
N LEU A 49 -1.52 -26.25 -16.16
CA LEU A 49 -0.35 -25.82 -15.39
C LEU A 49 -0.66 -25.83 -13.90
N GLN A 50 0.13 -26.59 -13.13
CA GLN A 50 0.10 -26.61 -11.67
C GLN A 50 1.51 -26.76 -11.09
N GLY A 51 1.67 -26.34 -9.84
CA GLY A 51 2.94 -26.44 -9.12
C GLY A 51 3.07 -25.38 -8.05
N ALA A 52 4.31 -25.03 -7.72
CA ALA A 52 4.59 -23.96 -6.76
C ALA A 52 4.57 -22.61 -7.47
N LEU A 53 3.54 -21.81 -7.21
CA LEU A 53 3.44 -20.43 -7.67
C LEU A 53 4.20 -19.53 -6.70
N ALA A 54 5.23 -18.87 -7.21
CA ALA A 54 6.06 -17.93 -6.48
C ALA A 54 5.88 -16.51 -7.01
N ILE A 55 5.76 -15.55 -6.09
CA ILE A 55 6.00 -14.15 -6.40
C ILE A 55 7.48 -13.86 -6.13
N VAL A 56 8.17 -13.42 -7.18
CA VAL A 56 9.60 -13.14 -7.15
C VAL A 56 9.87 -11.67 -7.43
N LYS A 57 10.97 -11.18 -6.87
CA LYS A 57 11.54 -9.88 -7.18
C LYS A 57 12.89 -10.07 -7.85
N ASP A 58 13.07 -9.49 -9.02
CA ASP A 58 14.37 -9.43 -9.68
C ASP A 58 15.26 -8.41 -8.94
N ASN A 59 16.45 -8.82 -8.55
CA ASN A 59 17.39 -8.00 -7.78
C ASN A 59 18.02 -6.88 -8.63
N SER A 60 18.20 -7.12 -9.93
CA SER A 60 18.83 -6.20 -10.87
C SER A 60 17.85 -5.18 -11.40
N LYS A 61 16.66 -5.63 -11.83
CA LYS A 61 15.63 -4.79 -12.45
C LYS A 61 14.67 -4.17 -11.45
N ASN A 62 14.64 -4.68 -10.21
CA ASN A 62 13.66 -4.30 -9.18
C ASN A 62 12.18 -4.53 -9.61
N THR A 63 11.96 -5.31 -10.68
CA THR A 63 10.66 -5.73 -11.16
C THR A 63 10.19 -6.98 -10.42
N HIS A 64 8.90 -7.26 -10.51
CA HIS A 64 8.29 -8.43 -9.86
C HIS A 64 7.73 -9.33 -10.95
N ALA A 65 7.75 -10.63 -10.71
CA ALA A 65 7.14 -11.59 -11.61
C ALA A 65 6.43 -12.68 -10.80
N PHE A 66 5.42 -13.28 -11.41
CA PHE A 66 4.90 -14.58 -11.00
C PHE A 66 5.66 -15.65 -11.76
N ARG A 67 6.04 -16.72 -11.05
CA ARG A 67 6.69 -17.89 -11.62
C ARG A 67 6.04 -19.15 -11.07
N LEU A 68 5.61 -20.05 -11.94
CA LEU A 68 5.14 -21.38 -11.56
C LEU A 68 6.28 -22.37 -11.75
N VAL A 69 6.65 -23.07 -10.69
CA VAL A 69 7.68 -24.12 -10.71
C VAL A 69 6.99 -25.49 -10.74
N ASP A 70 7.43 -26.33 -11.67
CA ASP A 70 7.03 -27.73 -11.76
C ASP A 70 7.51 -28.52 -10.54
N LEU A 71 6.57 -29.07 -9.77
CA LEU A 71 6.87 -29.88 -8.58
C LEU A 71 6.90 -31.37 -8.88
N ASP A 72 6.17 -31.81 -9.91
CA ASP A 72 6.05 -33.23 -10.28
C ASP A 72 7.25 -33.66 -11.14
N GLY A 73 7.75 -32.76 -11.98
CA GLY A 73 8.88 -32.99 -12.87
C GLY A 73 10.18 -32.29 -12.47
N THR A 74 11.04 -32.09 -13.48
CA THR A 74 12.36 -31.42 -13.38
C THR A 74 12.46 -30.20 -14.29
N ARG A 75 11.34 -29.74 -14.87
CA ARG A 75 11.32 -28.65 -15.87
C ARG A 75 11.65 -27.27 -15.28
N GLY A 76 11.72 -27.14 -13.95
CA GLY A 76 11.97 -25.87 -13.30
C GLY A 76 10.79 -24.92 -13.44
N VAL A 77 11.03 -23.69 -13.89
CA VAL A 77 9.96 -22.70 -14.13
C VAL A 77 9.23 -23.04 -15.43
N ILE A 78 7.93 -23.34 -15.33
CA ILE A 78 7.07 -23.73 -16.47
C ILE A 78 6.10 -22.64 -16.92
N TRP A 79 5.97 -21.57 -16.13
CA TRP A 79 5.16 -20.42 -16.47
C TRP A 79 5.69 -19.18 -15.77
N GLU A 80 5.64 -18.03 -16.45
CA GLU A 80 6.08 -16.74 -15.93
C GLU A 80 5.17 -15.61 -16.41
N HIS A 81 4.95 -14.62 -15.56
CA HIS A 81 4.28 -13.38 -15.93
C HIS A 81 4.90 -12.19 -15.17
N GLU A 82 5.40 -11.19 -15.90
CA GLU A 82 5.98 -9.99 -15.32
C GLU A 82 4.90 -9.01 -14.86
N LEU A 83 5.07 -8.41 -13.67
CA LEU A 83 4.13 -7.45 -13.13
C LEU A 83 4.48 -6.04 -13.60
N TYR A 84 3.56 -5.41 -14.32
CA TYR A 84 3.67 -4.03 -14.78
C TYR A 84 3.33 -3.00 -13.69
N ASN A 85 3.63 -1.73 -13.96
CA ASN A 85 3.29 -0.66 -13.02
C ASN A 85 1.78 -0.40 -13.01
N GLY A 86 1.16 -0.38 -11.83
CA GLY A 86 -0.29 -0.29 -11.70
C GLY A 86 -1.00 -1.63 -11.90
N PHE A 87 -0.27 -2.75 -11.78
CA PHE A 87 -0.81 -4.10 -11.83
C PHE A 87 -2.07 -4.25 -10.98
N GLU A 88 -3.14 -4.71 -11.61
CA GLU A 88 -4.42 -5.00 -10.96
C GLU A 88 -4.45 -6.47 -10.57
N TYR A 89 -4.90 -6.76 -9.34
CA TYR A 89 -4.91 -8.10 -8.80
C TYR A 89 -6.11 -8.29 -7.89
N ASN A 90 -7.02 -9.15 -8.31
CA ASN A 90 -8.38 -9.25 -7.80
C ASN A 90 -8.54 -10.57 -7.02
N PRO A 91 -8.64 -10.53 -5.69
CA PRO A 91 -8.90 -11.73 -4.89
C PRO A 91 -10.40 -12.07 -4.89
N ASP A 92 -10.93 -12.44 -6.05
CA ASP A 92 -12.38 -12.66 -6.26
C ASP A 92 -12.99 -13.66 -5.28
N ARG A 93 -12.20 -14.65 -4.83
CA ARG A 93 -12.56 -15.59 -3.76
C ARG A 93 -11.36 -15.83 -2.84
N ALA A 94 -11.61 -16.45 -1.69
CA ALA A 94 -10.58 -16.76 -0.70
C ALA A 94 -9.42 -17.63 -1.23
N PHE A 95 -9.69 -18.48 -2.22
CA PHE A 95 -8.70 -19.35 -2.88
C PHE A 95 -8.51 -19.03 -4.36
N PHE A 96 -9.28 -18.11 -4.94
CA PHE A 96 -9.25 -17.79 -6.37
C PHE A 96 -8.96 -16.32 -6.59
N HIS A 97 -7.84 -16.03 -7.22
CA HIS A 97 -7.46 -14.67 -7.57
C HIS A 97 -7.34 -14.53 -9.08
N SER A 98 -7.76 -13.41 -9.63
CA SER A 98 -7.68 -13.12 -11.05
C SER A 98 -6.93 -11.82 -11.33
N PHE A 99 -6.43 -11.69 -12.55
CA PHE A 99 -5.86 -10.45 -13.07
C PHE A 99 -5.94 -10.42 -14.59
N PRO A 100 -6.03 -9.22 -15.19
CA PRO A 100 -5.98 -9.08 -16.64
C PRO A 100 -4.56 -9.30 -17.16
N SER A 101 -4.45 -9.97 -18.30
CA SER A 101 -3.25 -10.04 -19.14
C SER A 101 -3.59 -9.53 -20.54
N ASP A 102 -2.59 -9.40 -21.41
CA ASP A 102 -2.74 -8.84 -22.76
C ASP A 102 -3.69 -9.67 -23.64
N GLU A 103 -3.72 -10.99 -23.46
CA GLU A 103 -4.50 -11.91 -24.30
C GLU A 103 -5.84 -12.31 -23.66
N CYS A 104 -5.88 -12.54 -22.35
CA CYS A 104 -7.08 -12.97 -21.63
C CYS A 104 -6.96 -12.73 -20.12
N MET A 105 -8.04 -12.96 -19.37
CA MET A 105 -8.00 -13.00 -17.92
C MET A 105 -7.29 -14.27 -17.44
N ILE A 106 -6.39 -14.11 -16.47
CA ILE A 106 -5.66 -15.22 -15.84
C ILE A 106 -6.16 -15.38 -14.40
N GLY A 107 -6.35 -16.62 -13.99
CA GLY A 107 -6.82 -17.00 -12.66
C GLY A 107 -5.85 -17.94 -11.97
N PHE A 108 -5.59 -17.71 -10.69
CA PHE A 108 -4.86 -18.61 -9.81
C PHE A 108 -5.82 -19.25 -8.81
N VAL A 109 -5.83 -20.58 -8.77
CA VAL A 109 -6.50 -21.36 -7.72
C VAL A 109 -5.44 -21.86 -6.75
N PHE A 110 -5.47 -21.40 -5.51
CA PHE A 110 -4.55 -21.81 -4.44
C PHE A 110 -5.08 -23.04 -3.69
N ALA A 111 -4.16 -23.87 -3.19
CA ALA A 111 -4.51 -25.04 -2.37
C ALA A 111 -4.96 -24.66 -0.94
N ASP A 112 -4.54 -23.50 -0.43
CA ASP A 112 -4.88 -23.01 0.91
C ASP A 112 -5.23 -21.51 0.88
N GLU A 113 -6.37 -21.15 1.48
CA GLU A 113 -6.90 -19.78 1.50
C GLU A 113 -6.02 -18.80 2.29
N ARG A 114 -5.30 -19.28 3.30
CA ARG A 114 -4.41 -18.43 4.13
C ARG A 114 -3.16 -18.08 3.34
N GLU A 115 -2.64 -19.04 2.58
CA GLU A 115 -1.54 -18.79 1.66
C GLU A 115 -1.96 -17.89 0.50
N ALA A 116 -3.16 -18.08 -0.06
CA ALA A 116 -3.74 -17.16 -1.04
C ALA A 116 -3.76 -15.72 -0.48
N LYS A 117 -4.37 -15.51 0.70
CA LYS A 117 -4.40 -14.20 1.36
C LYS A 117 -3.01 -13.61 1.58
N THR A 118 -2.04 -14.45 1.94
CA THR A 118 -0.64 -14.01 2.11
C THR A 118 -0.02 -13.62 0.77
N PHE A 119 -0.27 -14.39 -0.28
CA PHE A 119 0.16 -14.11 -1.65
C PHE A 119 -0.39 -12.76 -2.13
N TRP A 120 -1.69 -12.53 -1.99
CA TRP A 120 -2.33 -11.26 -2.33
C TRP A 120 -1.68 -10.08 -1.61
N LYS A 121 -1.44 -10.19 -0.30
CA LYS A 121 -0.71 -9.16 0.45
C LYS A 121 0.69 -8.89 -0.11
N LYS A 122 1.42 -9.92 -0.56
CA LYS A 122 2.75 -9.73 -1.16
C LYS A 122 2.69 -9.01 -2.50
N VAL A 123 1.65 -9.28 -3.31
CA VAL A 123 1.41 -8.57 -4.57
C VAL A 123 1.09 -7.09 -4.30
N THR A 124 0.20 -6.81 -3.35
CA THR A 124 -0.33 -5.47 -3.10
C THR A 124 0.50 -4.61 -2.15
N SER A 125 1.44 -5.18 -1.39
CA SER A 125 2.27 -4.47 -0.39
C SER A 125 3.09 -3.29 -0.94
N LYS A 126 3.09 -3.04 -2.26
CA LYS A 126 3.66 -1.82 -2.86
C LYS A 126 2.67 -0.67 -3.04
N LYS A 127 1.35 -0.91 -3.08
CA LYS A 127 0.34 0.16 -3.26
C LYS A 127 0.34 1.13 -2.07
N ASP A 128 0.69 0.65 -0.88
CA ASP A 128 0.83 1.46 0.34
C ASP A 128 2.17 2.22 0.44
N SER A 129 3.12 2.00 -0.48
CA SER A 129 4.45 2.62 -0.43
C SER A 129 4.67 3.77 -1.42
N LYS A 130 3.62 4.21 -2.13
CA LYS A 130 3.59 5.45 -2.91
C LYS A 130 2.57 6.49 -2.41
N GLY A 131 2.20 6.40 -1.13
CA GLY A 131 1.92 7.59 -0.31
C GLY A 131 3.21 7.98 0.40
N SER A 132 3.82 9.10 0.03
CA SER A 132 5.07 9.61 0.58
C SER A 132 5.05 9.71 2.12
N LYS A 133 5.74 8.79 2.79
CA LYS A 133 6.47 9.08 4.04
C LYS A 133 7.97 9.13 3.69
N PRO A 134 8.73 10.17 4.09
CA PRO A 134 10.13 10.28 3.72
C PRO A 134 10.93 9.19 4.43
N ALA A 135 11.61 8.36 3.64
CA ALA A 135 12.57 7.38 4.15
C ALA A 135 13.90 8.10 4.41
N SER A 136 14.31 8.17 5.67
CA SER A 136 15.65 8.56 6.06
C SER A 136 16.65 7.48 5.66
N GLU A 137 17.68 7.90 4.94
CA GLU A 137 18.80 7.10 4.45
C GLU A 137 19.54 6.39 5.60
N LYS A 138 19.69 5.06 5.50
CA LYS A 138 20.72 4.33 6.25
C LYS A 138 21.97 4.15 5.38
N LYS A 139 22.96 5.01 5.60
CA LYS A 139 24.37 4.70 5.28
C LYS A 139 24.92 3.69 6.30
N LYS A 140 25.63 2.68 5.80
CA LYS A 140 26.45 1.74 6.58
C LYS A 140 27.49 2.50 7.42
N LYS A 141 27.73 2.09 8.67
CA LYS A 141 29.07 2.08 9.27
C LYS A 141 29.20 0.99 10.32
N ALA A 142 30.44 0.52 10.42
CA ALA A 142 30.88 -0.70 11.05
C ALA A 142 30.76 -0.73 12.59
N ASN A 143 30.69 -1.96 13.06
CA ASN A 143 30.95 -2.52 14.38
C ASN A 143 31.83 -1.68 15.34
N LYS A 144 31.30 -1.35 16.53
CA LYS A 144 32.00 -1.53 17.83
C LYS A 144 31.05 -1.27 19.02
N GLY A 145 30.72 -2.35 19.73
CA GLY A 145 30.68 -2.45 21.20
C GLY A 145 29.66 -1.64 22.01
N GLY A 146 28.72 -2.35 22.66
CA GLY A 146 27.99 -1.87 23.84
C GLY A 146 26.50 -2.24 23.83
N LYS A 147 26.12 -3.27 24.60
CA LYS A 147 24.74 -3.78 24.72
C LYS A 147 23.82 -2.70 25.31
N ILE A 148 22.81 -2.27 24.56
CA ILE A 148 21.62 -1.57 25.10
C ILE A 148 20.53 -2.63 25.26
N ASP A 149 20.13 -2.87 26.51
CA ASP A 149 19.10 -3.85 26.86
C ASP A 149 17.70 -3.21 26.80
N LYS A 150 16.68 -4.02 26.48
CA LYS A 150 15.29 -3.61 26.28
C LYS A 150 14.63 -3.01 27.53
N SER A 151 15.28 -3.14 28.69
CA SER A 151 14.88 -2.49 29.94
C SER A 151 15.21 -0.99 30.00
N MET A 152 15.98 -0.44 29.06
CA MET A 152 16.36 0.99 29.04
C MET A 152 15.48 1.90 28.18
N ILE A 153 14.47 1.35 27.50
CA ILE A 153 13.51 2.13 26.70
C ILE A 153 12.19 2.18 27.48
N SER A 154 12.05 3.14 28.40
CA SER A 154 10.74 3.44 28.98
C SER A 154 9.84 4.12 27.96
N GLY A 155 8.52 4.04 28.16
CA GLY A 155 7.54 4.73 27.33
C GLY A 155 7.75 6.26 27.28
N PRO A 156 7.12 6.95 26.30
CA PRO A 156 7.25 8.40 26.15
C PRO A 156 6.86 9.13 27.44
N ALA A 157 7.53 10.25 27.73
CA ALA A 157 7.26 11.05 28.92
C ALA A 157 5.79 11.46 28.96
N SER A 158 5.11 11.16 30.07
CA SER A 158 3.69 11.49 30.26
C SER A 158 3.48 12.99 30.06
N GLY A 159 2.63 13.38 29.11
CA GLY A 159 2.37 14.78 28.74
C GLY A 159 3.13 15.32 27.52
N SER A 160 4.01 14.54 26.88
CA SER A 160 4.72 14.94 25.64
C SER A 160 3.91 14.79 24.34
N PHE A 161 2.63 14.46 24.44
CA PHE A 161 1.75 14.34 23.27
C PHE A 161 1.21 15.71 22.86
N VAL A 162 1.79 16.27 21.79
CA VAL A 162 1.35 17.54 21.21
C VAL A 162 0.37 17.25 20.05
N HIS A 163 -0.86 17.73 20.17
CA HIS A 163 -1.84 17.67 19.08
C HIS A 163 -1.49 18.75 18.05
N VAL A 164 -0.95 18.34 16.90
CA VAL A 164 -0.35 19.28 15.92
C VAL A 164 -1.39 20.01 15.06
N ALA A 165 -2.54 19.39 14.77
CA ALA A 165 -3.67 20.06 14.11
C ALA A 165 -4.97 19.26 14.27
N HIS A 166 -6.08 19.93 14.57
CA HIS A 166 -7.42 19.35 14.60
C HIS A 166 -8.40 20.26 13.86
N MET A 167 -9.10 19.72 12.86
CA MET A 167 -10.29 20.33 12.28
C MET A 167 -11.46 19.38 12.43
N GLY A 168 -12.53 19.88 13.04
CA GLY A 168 -13.71 19.09 13.35
C GLY A 168 -14.95 19.97 13.44
N TYR A 169 -16.10 19.33 13.40
CA TYR A 169 -17.38 19.97 13.64
C TYR A 169 -17.82 19.65 15.05
N ASP A 170 -18.13 20.70 15.83
CA ASP A 170 -18.69 20.61 17.17
C ASP A 170 -20.12 21.16 17.13
N GLU A 171 -21.06 20.52 17.83
CA GLU A 171 -22.49 20.82 17.71
C GLU A 171 -22.84 22.22 18.26
N ASP A 172 -22.06 22.69 19.25
CA ASP A 172 -22.24 23.99 19.91
C ASP A 172 -21.41 25.13 19.29
N GLN A 173 -20.26 24.81 18.69
CA GLN A 173 -19.28 25.81 18.23
C GLN A 173 -19.12 25.84 16.69
N GLY A 174 -19.76 24.90 15.97
CA GLY A 174 -19.64 24.77 14.53
C GLY A 174 -18.27 24.24 14.10
N PHE A 175 -17.76 24.73 12.97
CA PHE A 175 -16.48 24.25 12.45
C PHE A 175 -15.29 24.83 13.24
N THR A 176 -14.56 23.99 13.95
CA THR A 176 -13.39 24.39 14.75
C THR A 176 -12.11 23.94 14.05
N SER A 177 -11.14 24.85 13.92
CA SER A 177 -9.82 24.55 13.34
C SER A 177 -8.71 25.01 14.28
N LYS A 178 -8.16 24.11 15.08
CA LYS A 178 -6.98 24.36 15.91
C LYS A 178 -5.72 23.93 15.15
N GLY A 179 -4.84 24.88 14.84
CA GLY A 179 -3.56 24.60 14.16
C GLY A 179 -3.65 24.44 12.65
N VAL A 180 -4.73 24.90 12.00
CA VAL A 180 -4.87 24.90 10.53
C VAL A 180 -4.95 26.33 9.99
N ASP A 181 -4.42 26.53 8.78
CA ASP A 181 -4.32 27.81 8.07
C ASP A 181 -5.69 28.51 7.94
N PRO A 182 -5.82 29.81 8.28
CA PRO A 182 -7.07 30.57 8.20
C PRO A 182 -7.78 30.55 6.83
N SER A 183 -7.08 30.26 5.75
CA SER A 183 -7.66 30.09 4.41
C SER A 183 -8.69 28.96 4.33
N TRP A 184 -8.56 27.91 5.15
CA TRP A 184 -9.49 26.79 5.20
C TRP A 184 -10.84 27.19 5.77
N THR A 185 -10.85 27.99 6.83
CA THR A 185 -12.09 28.47 7.46
C THR A 185 -12.90 29.34 6.48
N ALA A 186 -12.22 30.19 5.71
CA ALA A 186 -12.85 31.03 4.69
C ALA A 186 -13.47 30.21 3.54
N PHE A 187 -12.75 29.18 3.07
CA PHE A 187 -13.24 28.29 2.01
C PHE A 187 -14.47 27.48 2.44
N LEU A 188 -14.47 26.94 3.65
CA LEU A 188 -15.61 26.17 4.16
C LEU A 188 -16.84 27.07 4.38
N GLY A 189 -16.64 28.31 4.84
CA GLY A 189 -17.72 29.31 4.90
C GLY A 189 -18.26 29.68 3.51
N GLN A 190 -17.43 29.68 2.47
CA GLN A 190 -17.88 29.89 1.10
C GLN A 190 -18.75 28.72 0.60
N LEU A 191 -18.40 27.48 0.94
CA LEU A 191 -19.20 26.30 0.59
C LEU A 191 -20.58 26.33 1.27
N GLU A 192 -20.63 26.75 2.53
CA GLU A 192 -21.89 26.96 3.25
C GLU A 192 -22.76 28.03 2.55
N ASN A 193 -22.17 29.17 2.20
CA ASN A 193 -22.87 30.24 1.49
C ASN A 193 -23.33 29.83 0.08
N SER A 194 -22.68 28.84 -0.54
CA SER A 194 -23.12 28.26 -1.82
C SER A 194 -24.25 27.24 -1.69
N GLY A 195 -24.78 27.03 -0.48
CA GLY A 195 -25.92 26.17 -0.22
C GLY A 195 -25.57 24.71 0.05
N ILE A 196 -24.29 24.40 0.33
CA ILE A 196 -23.88 23.05 0.71
C ILE A 196 -24.09 22.89 2.22
N ASP A 197 -24.89 21.89 2.58
CA ASP A 197 -25.24 21.62 3.96
C ASP A 197 -24.00 21.23 4.78
N LYS A 198 -23.92 21.74 6.01
CA LYS A 198 -22.80 21.55 6.95
C LYS A 198 -22.51 20.08 7.22
N LYS A 199 -23.56 19.24 7.22
CA LYS A 199 -23.43 17.80 7.42
C LYS A 199 -22.73 17.12 6.26
N ILE A 200 -22.99 17.57 5.03
CA ILE A 200 -22.35 17.07 3.82
C ILE A 200 -20.87 17.47 3.81
N ILE A 201 -20.57 18.72 4.19
CA ILE A 201 -19.20 19.20 4.32
C ILE A 201 -18.41 18.36 5.34
N ALA A 202 -19.01 18.03 6.48
CA ALA A 202 -18.38 17.19 7.50
C ALA A 202 -18.13 15.75 7.01
N GLN A 203 -19.09 15.16 6.30
CA GLN A 203 -18.99 13.78 5.79
C GLN A 203 -17.97 13.67 4.64
N GLU A 204 -17.97 14.64 3.73
CA GLU A 204 -17.09 14.69 2.56
C GLU A 204 -15.80 15.47 2.82
N MET A 205 -15.47 15.70 4.09
CA MET A 205 -14.31 16.49 4.53
C MET A 205 -12.99 15.98 3.95
N ASP A 206 -12.83 14.66 3.83
CA ASP A 206 -11.61 14.07 3.28
C ASP A 206 -11.51 14.24 1.76
N PHE A 207 -12.65 14.26 1.06
CA PHE A 207 -12.70 14.62 -0.36
C PHE A 207 -12.36 16.10 -0.56
N ILE A 208 -12.92 16.99 0.25
CA ILE A 208 -12.63 18.43 0.19
C ILE A 208 -11.15 18.70 0.46
N LYS A 209 -10.54 18.00 1.42
CA LYS A 209 -9.10 18.05 1.69
C LYS A 209 -8.26 17.66 0.49
N ASP A 210 -8.62 16.60 -0.20
CA ASP A 210 -7.91 16.13 -1.38
C ASP A 210 -8.09 17.09 -2.58
N TYR A 211 -9.30 17.62 -2.76
CA TYR A 211 -9.64 18.56 -3.81
C TYR A 211 -8.82 19.85 -3.72
N VAL A 212 -8.73 20.50 -2.55
CA VAL A 212 -7.96 21.75 -2.37
C VAL A 212 -6.45 21.50 -2.49
N ARG A 213 -5.94 20.32 -2.11
CA ARG A 213 -4.53 19.96 -2.31
C ARG A 213 -4.18 19.81 -3.79
N LYS A 214 -5.11 19.26 -4.59
CA LYS A 214 -4.95 19.07 -6.04
C LYS A 214 -5.23 20.36 -6.83
N HIS A 215 -6.11 21.21 -6.31
CA HIS A 215 -6.47 22.50 -6.87
C HIS A 215 -6.19 23.62 -5.86
N PRO A 216 -4.92 23.94 -5.60
CA PRO A 216 -4.57 25.07 -4.75
C PRO A 216 -5.08 26.35 -5.40
N GLN A 217 -6.09 26.96 -4.78
CA GLN A 217 -6.53 28.28 -5.18
C GLN A 217 -5.45 29.31 -4.79
N PRO A 218 -5.19 30.34 -5.61
CA PRO A 218 -4.33 31.43 -5.20
C PRO A 218 -4.93 32.05 -3.93
N ALA A 219 -4.14 32.10 -2.86
CA ALA A 219 -4.55 32.72 -1.61
C ALA A 219 -5.08 34.15 -1.91
N PRO A 220 -6.20 34.58 -1.31
CA PRO A 220 -6.57 35.98 -1.31
C PRO A 220 -5.36 36.76 -0.78
N LYS A 221 -4.84 37.72 -1.57
CA LYS A 221 -3.76 38.59 -1.11
C LYS A 221 -4.23 39.23 0.20
N GLU A 222 -3.58 38.89 1.31
CA GLU A 222 -3.79 39.57 2.58
C GLU A 222 -3.66 41.07 2.34
N ALA A 223 -4.74 41.80 2.59
CA ALA A 223 -4.66 43.24 2.73
C ALA A 223 -3.69 43.51 3.89
N LYS A 224 -2.51 44.07 3.56
CA LYS A 224 -1.52 44.49 4.55
C LYS A 224 -2.22 45.28 5.64
N LYS A 225 -2.19 44.79 6.88
CA LYS A 225 -2.64 45.56 8.05
C LYS A 225 -1.92 46.92 8.03
N PRO A 226 -2.63 48.06 8.17
CA PRO A 226 -1.95 49.34 8.34
C PRO A 226 -1.05 49.27 9.56
N LYS A 227 0.18 49.81 9.44
CA LYS A 227 1.15 49.84 10.54
C LYS A 227 0.50 50.51 11.77
N PRO A 228 0.75 50.01 12.99
CA PRO A 228 0.25 50.67 14.18
C PRO A 228 0.80 52.11 14.27
N PRO A 229 0.00 53.07 14.78
CA PRO A 229 0.47 54.44 14.94
C PRO A 229 1.67 54.49 15.89
N PRO A 230 2.63 55.40 15.67
CA PRO A 230 3.79 55.54 16.55
C PRO A 230 3.35 55.89 17.98
N PRO A 231 4.07 55.39 19.00
CA PRO A 231 3.74 55.68 20.39
C PRO A 231 3.86 57.19 20.67
N PRO A 232 3.04 57.73 21.60
CA PRO A 232 3.07 59.15 21.93
C PRO A 232 4.43 59.54 22.53
N SER A 233 5.00 60.61 21.99
CA SER A 233 6.20 61.24 22.52
C SER A 233 5.94 61.72 23.94
N ARG A 234 6.84 61.37 24.87
CA ARG A 234 6.89 61.94 26.22
C ARG A 234 7.42 63.36 26.18
#